data_AF-A0A0C7NDF8-F1
#
_entry.id   AF-A0A0C7NDF8-F1
#
_cell.length_a   1.000
_cell.length_b   1.000
_cell.length_c   1.000
_cell.angle_alpha   90.00
_cell.angle_beta   90.00
_cell.angle_gamma   90.00
#
_symmetry.space_group_name_H-M   'P 1'
#
loop_
_entity.id
_entity.type
_entity.pdbx_description
1 polymer ?
#
loop_
_entity_poly.entity_id
_entity_poly.type
_entity_poly.pdbx_seq_one_letter_code
_entity_poly.pdbx_strand_id
1 'polypeptide(L)'
;MSSKARYYLEQAIPEIDDLVDKGLFTKKEVSSIMKKRTDFEHRLNSRGSRIEDYEKYIEFELNVEKLRRKRVQRILEGSKSNSISDWSIPQRVQFIFQRGCNKFPKELKFWSLYLNYLKTQGHKTSYRRIHSVYSQLLKLHPTNIDIWVSCAKYEYETHANFKSCRTVFQTGLRFNPDSATLWYEYVKFELNFITKLINRRKVMGLINEREQQLDMQTQRQEAEQRAGKGSDVAQDEGDDDLGLSGPSTGDNMKDKLNELPEADMDMLGSEETNPALRGDIALTIFDFAMEKLGQSFLNTHRGYYAVTESKPDHELSIAMVSKLFKISLTYISLFDEFSDLKRDYLINHIIQFWRNNNYDVRLDQELPDVYVKLLLLEITLNIRFMSVSQLDVDQLQLSVNKFTAYKGKVTGNIGKEIKASFVAYLQDKILTRLEEDHDPRYKIINAIIKKL
;
A
#
# COMPACT_ATOMS: atom_id res chain seq x y z
N MET A 1 -36.19 -19.96 31.01
CA MET A 1 -35.73 -19.10 29.89
C MET A 1 -34.68 -18.13 30.41
N SER A 2 -33.55 -17.97 29.72
CA SER A 2 -32.56 -16.93 30.08
C SER A 2 -33.17 -15.54 29.83
N SER A 3 -33.17 -14.67 30.84
CA SER A 3 -33.74 -13.30 30.78
C SER A 3 -33.17 -12.48 29.61
N LYS A 4 -31.91 -12.71 29.25
CA LYS A 4 -31.22 -12.05 28.13
C LYS A 4 -31.77 -12.44 26.76
N ALA A 5 -32.22 -13.69 26.58
CA ALA A 5 -32.79 -14.14 25.32
C ALA A 5 -34.15 -13.47 25.05
N ARG A 6 -34.98 -13.30 26.09
CA ARG A 6 -36.27 -12.59 25.98
C ARG A 6 -36.07 -11.15 25.54
N TYR A 7 -35.13 -10.44 26.16
CA TYR A 7 -34.80 -9.06 25.79
C TYR A 7 -34.46 -8.91 24.29
N TYR A 8 -33.60 -9.77 23.73
CA TYR A 8 -33.26 -9.68 22.29
C TYR A 8 -34.43 -10.03 21.37
N LEU A 9 -35.32 -10.92 21.80
CA LEU A 9 -36.53 -11.27 21.05
C LEU A 9 -37.53 -10.11 21.06
N GLU A 10 -37.69 -9.41 22.18
CA GLU A 10 -38.55 -8.23 22.29
C GLU A 10 -38.08 -7.08 21.37
N GLN A 11 -36.76 -6.90 21.21
CA GLN A 11 -36.19 -5.94 20.26
C GLN A 11 -36.48 -6.27 18.79
N ALA A 12 -36.88 -7.51 18.48
CA ALA A 12 -37.23 -7.94 17.13
C ALA A 12 -38.73 -7.78 16.79
N ILE A 13 -39.58 -7.42 17.76
CA ILE A 13 -41.02 -7.29 17.54
C ILE A 13 -41.36 -6.11 16.61
N PRO A 14 -40.83 -4.88 16.81
CA PRO A 14 -41.22 -3.73 15.99
C PRO A 14 -40.90 -3.90 14.50
N GLU A 15 -39.80 -4.57 14.16
CA GLU A 15 -39.47 -4.84 12.76
C GLU A 15 -40.38 -5.90 12.12
N ILE A 16 -40.90 -6.82 12.93
CA ILE A 16 -41.75 -7.90 12.47
C ILE A 16 -43.13 -7.33 12.16
N ASP A 17 -43.64 -6.46 13.02
CA ASP A 17 -44.93 -5.79 12.82
C ASP A 17 -44.87 -4.93 11.54
N ASP A 18 -43.80 -4.15 11.34
CA ASP A 18 -43.59 -3.38 10.10
C ASP A 18 -43.50 -4.27 8.85
N LEU A 19 -42.91 -5.47 8.94
CA LEU A 19 -42.87 -6.42 7.82
C LEU A 19 -44.26 -6.99 7.46
N VAL A 20 -45.15 -7.12 8.45
CA VAL A 20 -46.54 -7.56 8.25
C VAL A 20 -47.39 -6.43 7.71
N ASP A 21 -47.25 -5.23 8.26
CA ASP A 21 -48.00 -4.03 7.84
C ASP A 21 -47.71 -3.66 6.39
N LYS A 22 -46.46 -3.83 5.95
CA LYS A 22 -46.06 -3.66 4.54
C LYS A 22 -46.54 -4.78 3.60
N GLY A 23 -47.18 -5.83 4.12
CA GLY A 23 -47.62 -6.99 3.34
C GLY A 23 -46.48 -7.82 2.73
N LEU A 24 -45.24 -7.65 3.20
CA LEU A 24 -44.07 -8.38 2.68
C LEU A 24 -44.03 -9.82 3.20
N PHE A 25 -44.55 -10.06 4.40
CA PHE A 25 -44.62 -11.37 5.02
C PHE A 25 -45.99 -11.61 5.64
N THR A 26 -46.43 -12.87 5.60
CA THR A 26 -47.65 -13.27 6.31
C THR A 26 -47.35 -13.55 7.78
N LYS A 27 -48.36 -13.41 8.65
CA LYS A 27 -48.23 -13.70 10.10
C LYS A 27 -47.71 -15.12 10.38
N LYS A 28 -48.06 -16.11 9.55
CA LYS A 28 -47.59 -17.51 9.68
C LYS A 28 -46.09 -17.65 9.37
N GLU A 29 -45.62 -16.98 8.33
CA GLU A 29 -44.20 -16.98 7.95
C GLU A 29 -43.34 -16.28 9.01
N VAL A 30 -43.80 -15.12 9.47
CA VAL A 30 -43.18 -14.36 10.56
C VAL A 30 -43.09 -15.19 11.83
N SER A 31 -44.16 -15.88 12.22
CA SER A 31 -44.14 -16.77 13.39
C SER A 31 -43.08 -17.87 13.26
N SER A 32 -42.90 -18.42 12.05
CA SER A 32 -41.87 -19.41 11.76
C SER A 32 -40.45 -18.82 11.85
N ILE A 33 -40.25 -17.58 11.37
CA ILE A 33 -38.98 -16.84 11.52
C ILE A 33 -38.69 -16.58 13.00
N MET A 34 -39.70 -16.15 13.76
CA MET A 34 -39.56 -15.84 15.19
C MET A 34 -39.24 -17.09 16.01
N LYS A 35 -39.84 -18.23 15.68
CA LYS A 35 -39.50 -19.53 16.31
C LYS A 35 -38.03 -19.88 16.06
N LYS A 36 -37.56 -19.78 14.81
CA LYS A 36 -36.15 -20.02 14.46
C LYS A 36 -35.20 -19.06 15.19
N ARG A 37 -35.54 -17.76 15.26
CA ARG A 37 -34.77 -16.77 16.03
C ARG A 37 -34.71 -17.11 17.52
N THR A 38 -35.82 -17.55 18.09
CA THR A 38 -35.89 -18.02 19.48
C THR A 38 -34.93 -19.19 19.72
N ASP A 39 -34.91 -20.18 18.82
CA ASP A 39 -34.00 -21.32 18.91
C ASP A 39 -32.53 -20.92 18.78
N PHE A 40 -32.19 -19.96 17.90
CA PHE A 40 -30.83 -19.42 17.79
C PHE A 40 -30.45 -18.61 19.05
N GLU A 41 -31.29 -17.71 19.54
CA GLU A 41 -30.99 -16.91 20.73
C GLU A 41 -30.85 -17.78 21.99
N HIS A 42 -31.59 -18.87 22.10
CA HIS A 42 -31.39 -19.84 23.17
C HIS A 42 -30.06 -20.56 23.04
N ARG A 43 -29.67 -21.02 21.83
CA ARG A 43 -28.37 -21.66 21.61
C ARG A 43 -27.20 -20.72 21.90
N LEU A 44 -27.25 -19.47 21.42
CA LEU A 44 -26.19 -18.46 21.62
C LEU A 44 -26.00 -18.10 23.11
N ASN A 45 -27.11 -17.98 23.85
CA ASN A 45 -27.09 -17.66 25.28
C ASN A 45 -26.88 -18.89 26.18
N SER A 46 -26.82 -20.10 25.61
CA SER A 46 -26.50 -21.32 26.35
C SER A 46 -25.01 -21.36 26.73
N ARG A 47 -24.72 -22.04 27.85
CA ARG A 47 -23.34 -22.14 28.40
C ARG A 47 -22.36 -22.81 27.43
N GLY A 48 -22.82 -23.74 26.60
CA GLY A 48 -22.00 -24.48 25.62
C GLY A 48 -22.11 -23.99 24.18
N SER A 49 -22.43 -22.71 23.93
CA SER A 49 -22.52 -22.23 22.54
C SER A 49 -21.17 -22.34 21.83
N ARG A 50 -21.22 -22.60 20.52
CA ARG A 50 -20.04 -22.67 19.65
C ARG A 50 -20.02 -21.51 18.65
N ILE A 51 -18.89 -21.30 17.99
CA ILE A 51 -18.78 -20.31 16.92
C ILE A 51 -19.68 -20.65 15.73
N GLU A 52 -19.82 -21.93 15.41
CA GLU A 52 -20.71 -22.43 14.34
C GLU A 52 -22.17 -22.03 14.54
N ASP A 53 -22.63 -21.88 15.80
CA ASP A 53 -24.00 -21.45 16.08
C ASP A 53 -24.21 -19.98 15.66
N TYR A 54 -23.18 -19.15 15.81
CA TYR A 54 -23.20 -17.76 15.32
C TYR A 54 -23.19 -17.73 13.80
N GLU A 55 -22.33 -18.55 13.15
CA GLU A 55 -22.26 -18.63 11.69
C GLU A 55 -23.60 -19.05 11.07
N LYS A 56 -24.22 -20.12 11.61
CA LYS A 56 -25.55 -20.59 11.17
C LYS A 56 -26.63 -19.53 11.38
N TYR A 57 -26.57 -18.78 12.47
CA TYR A 57 -27.54 -17.70 12.73
C TYR A 57 -27.35 -16.52 11.77
N ILE A 58 -26.11 -16.14 11.51
CA ILE A 58 -25.76 -15.10 10.53
C ILE A 58 -26.23 -15.51 9.14
N GLU A 59 -25.96 -16.75 8.72
CA GLU A 59 -26.40 -17.28 7.43
C GLU A 59 -27.94 -17.24 7.31
N PHE A 60 -28.64 -17.63 8.37
CA PHE A 60 -30.09 -17.55 8.43
C PHE A 60 -30.61 -16.11 8.25
N GLU A 61 -30.10 -15.14 9.02
CA GLU A 61 -30.53 -13.74 8.90
C GLU A 61 -30.16 -13.13 7.53
N LEU A 62 -29.00 -13.47 6.97
CA LEU A 62 -28.61 -13.07 5.61
C LEU A 62 -29.57 -13.62 4.55
N ASN A 63 -30.05 -14.86 4.72
CA ASN A 63 -31.01 -15.48 3.82
C ASN A 63 -32.41 -14.84 3.95
N VAL A 64 -32.83 -14.48 5.17
CA VAL A 64 -34.06 -13.70 5.39
C VAL A 64 -33.95 -12.33 4.72
N GLU A 65 -32.81 -11.64 4.84
CA GLU A 65 -32.58 -10.35 4.19
C GLU A 65 -32.58 -10.46 2.65
N LYS A 66 -31.98 -11.52 2.10
CA LYS A 66 -32.07 -11.81 0.65
C LYS A 66 -33.52 -12.03 0.21
N LEU A 67 -34.30 -12.78 0.99
CA LEU A 67 -35.72 -13.03 0.70
C LEU A 67 -36.54 -11.74 0.76
N ARG A 68 -36.33 -10.93 1.81
CA ARG A 68 -36.96 -9.62 1.97
C ARG A 68 -36.67 -8.73 0.77
N ARG A 69 -35.41 -8.58 0.35
CA ARG A 69 -35.03 -7.79 -0.82
C ARG A 69 -35.74 -8.25 -2.10
N LYS A 70 -35.85 -9.57 -2.34
CA LYS A 70 -36.58 -10.11 -3.49
C LYS A 70 -38.08 -9.82 -3.43
N ARG A 71 -38.69 -9.85 -2.24
CA ARG A 71 -40.12 -9.54 -2.06
C ARG A 71 -40.41 -8.05 -2.19
N VAL A 72 -39.56 -7.19 -1.65
CA VAL A 72 -39.64 -5.73 -1.86
C VAL A 72 -39.60 -5.41 -3.34
N GLN A 73 -38.69 -6.03 -4.10
CA GLN A 73 -38.61 -5.82 -5.55
C GLN A 73 -39.87 -6.30 -6.29
N ARG A 74 -40.51 -7.39 -5.84
CA ARG A 74 -41.68 -7.99 -6.50
C ARG A 74 -43.00 -7.30 -6.14
N ILE A 75 -43.20 -6.99 -4.85
CA ILE A 75 -44.49 -6.54 -4.30
C ILE A 75 -44.55 -5.01 -4.28
N LEU A 76 -43.45 -4.36 -3.88
CA LEU A 76 -43.38 -2.91 -3.77
C LEU A 76 -42.68 -2.27 -4.99
N GLU A 77 -42.42 -3.06 -6.04
CA GLU A 77 -41.76 -2.61 -7.28
C GLU A 77 -40.41 -1.89 -7.05
N GLY A 78 -39.74 -2.18 -5.93
CA GLY A 78 -38.49 -1.53 -5.55
C GLY A 78 -38.64 -0.20 -4.80
N SER A 79 -39.85 0.22 -4.49
CA SER A 79 -40.11 1.38 -3.61
C SER A 79 -39.56 1.12 -2.21
N LYS A 80 -38.60 1.95 -1.78
CA LYS A 80 -38.05 1.94 -0.42
C LYS A 80 -38.87 2.92 0.41
N SER A 81 -39.60 2.39 1.39
CA SER A 81 -40.39 3.22 2.31
C SER A 81 -39.60 3.74 3.52
N ASN A 82 -38.27 3.58 3.52
CA ASN A 82 -37.35 4.01 4.58
C ASN A 82 -37.84 3.68 6.00
N SER A 83 -38.49 2.52 6.18
CA SER A 83 -39.03 2.12 7.49
C SER A 83 -38.00 1.30 8.28
N ILE A 84 -38.33 1.01 9.53
CA ILE A 84 -37.48 0.26 10.46
C ILE A 84 -37.01 -1.09 9.87
N SER A 85 -37.86 -1.79 9.10
CA SER A 85 -37.50 -3.08 8.51
C SER A 85 -36.39 -2.99 7.46
N ASP A 86 -36.08 -1.81 6.91
CA ASP A 86 -35.06 -1.64 5.87
C ASP A 86 -33.63 -1.73 6.39
N TRP A 87 -33.40 -1.39 7.65
CA TRP A 87 -32.08 -1.41 8.28
C TRP A 87 -31.94 -2.42 9.44
N SER A 88 -33.05 -2.93 9.98
CA SER A 88 -33.03 -3.67 11.24
C SER A 88 -32.34 -5.03 11.12
N ILE A 89 -32.57 -5.75 10.02
CA ILE A 89 -31.95 -7.06 9.78
C ILE A 89 -30.43 -6.92 9.57
N PRO A 90 -29.92 -6.02 8.70
CA PRO A 90 -28.47 -5.75 8.62
C PRO A 90 -27.84 -5.35 9.96
N GLN A 91 -28.51 -4.53 10.75
CA GLN A 91 -28.06 -4.12 12.09
C GLN A 91 -28.03 -5.31 13.06
N ARG A 92 -29.02 -6.21 13.01
CA ARG A 92 -29.02 -7.44 13.80
C ARG A 92 -27.85 -8.34 13.41
N VAL A 93 -27.61 -8.55 12.12
CA VAL A 93 -26.47 -9.34 11.65
C VAL A 93 -25.15 -8.78 12.21
N GLN A 94 -24.97 -7.46 12.14
CA GLN A 94 -23.82 -6.80 12.73
C GLN A 94 -23.72 -7.00 14.25
N PHE A 95 -24.85 -6.94 14.96
CA PHE A 95 -24.89 -7.17 16.40
C PHE A 95 -24.55 -8.63 16.76
N ILE A 96 -25.01 -9.60 15.97
CA ILE A 96 -24.67 -11.02 16.14
C ILE A 96 -23.16 -11.22 15.94
N PHE A 97 -22.56 -10.63 14.89
CA PHE A 97 -21.11 -10.64 14.71
C PHE A 97 -20.38 -10.04 15.90
N GLN A 98 -20.78 -8.85 16.37
CA GLN A 98 -20.16 -8.21 17.53
C GLN A 98 -20.24 -9.09 18.78
N ARG A 99 -21.39 -9.74 19.04
CA ARG A 99 -21.54 -10.69 20.15
C ARG A 99 -20.64 -11.91 19.98
N GLY A 100 -20.54 -12.46 18.78
CA GLY A 100 -19.67 -13.61 18.47
C GLY A 100 -18.20 -13.28 18.69
N CYS A 101 -17.75 -12.13 18.18
CA CYS A 101 -16.38 -11.62 18.35
C CYS A 101 -16.03 -11.36 19.82
N ASN A 102 -16.98 -10.81 20.60
CA ASN A 102 -16.77 -10.57 22.03
C ASN A 102 -16.71 -11.87 22.85
N LYS A 103 -17.47 -12.91 22.45
CA LYS A 103 -17.49 -14.21 23.14
C LYS A 103 -16.31 -15.09 22.75
N PHE A 104 -15.91 -15.07 21.47
CA PHE A 104 -14.83 -15.87 20.90
C PHE A 104 -13.77 -14.98 20.25
N PRO A 105 -12.99 -14.22 21.05
CA PRO A 105 -12.01 -13.29 20.49
C PRO A 105 -10.88 -13.99 19.74
N LYS A 106 -10.58 -15.26 20.05
CA LYS A 106 -9.46 -16.03 19.47
C LYS A 106 -9.67 -16.46 18.01
N GLU A 107 -10.91 -16.58 17.56
CA GLU A 107 -11.25 -17.11 16.24
C GLU A 107 -11.06 -16.06 15.13
N LEU A 108 -9.85 -15.98 14.58
CA LEU A 108 -9.49 -15.00 13.54
C LEU A 108 -10.35 -15.12 12.26
N LYS A 109 -10.76 -16.35 11.92
CA LYS A 109 -11.64 -16.60 10.77
C LYS A 109 -12.97 -15.85 10.92
N PHE A 110 -13.56 -15.88 12.11
CA PHE A 110 -14.81 -15.19 12.39
C PHE A 110 -14.67 -13.67 12.32
N TRP A 111 -13.56 -13.12 12.80
CA TRP A 111 -13.24 -11.69 12.62
C TRP A 111 -13.08 -11.30 11.15
N SER A 112 -12.43 -12.15 10.33
CA SER A 112 -12.31 -11.90 8.89
C SER A 112 -13.66 -11.91 8.18
N LEU A 113 -14.57 -12.83 8.55
CA LEU A 113 -15.94 -12.85 8.05
C LEU A 113 -16.69 -11.58 8.44
N TYR A 114 -16.52 -11.11 9.68
CA TYR A 114 -17.14 -9.87 10.13
C TYR A 114 -16.62 -8.66 9.35
N LEU A 115 -15.30 -8.52 9.19
CA LEU A 115 -14.70 -7.43 8.41
C LEU A 115 -15.13 -7.47 6.95
N ASN A 116 -15.16 -8.66 6.32
CA ASN A 116 -15.63 -8.83 4.95
C ASN A 116 -17.11 -8.43 4.82
N TYR A 117 -17.95 -8.85 5.77
CA TYR A 117 -19.35 -8.42 5.80
C TYR A 117 -19.47 -6.89 5.84
N LEU A 118 -18.73 -6.22 6.74
CA LEU A 118 -18.74 -4.75 6.80
C LEU A 118 -18.25 -4.09 5.51
N LYS A 119 -17.20 -4.63 4.88
CA LYS A 119 -16.69 -4.14 3.59
C LYS A 119 -17.71 -4.31 2.46
N THR A 120 -18.43 -5.43 2.40
CA THR A 120 -19.48 -5.65 1.37
C THR A 120 -20.67 -4.71 1.50
N GLN A 121 -20.93 -4.15 2.69
CA GLN A 121 -22.02 -3.18 2.88
C GLN A 121 -21.68 -1.79 2.32
N GLY A 122 -20.41 -1.51 2.02
CA GLY A 122 -19.95 -0.25 1.42
C GLY A 122 -20.49 0.98 2.16
N HIS A 123 -21.17 1.88 1.44
CA HIS A 123 -21.69 3.15 1.94
C HIS A 123 -22.67 3.04 3.12
N LYS A 124 -23.31 1.88 3.34
CA LYS A 124 -24.22 1.70 4.49
C LYS A 124 -23.49 1.59 5.81
N THR A 125 -22.20 1.24 5.78
CA THR A 125 -21.37 1.12 6.97
C THR A 125 -20.50 2.37 7.10
N SER A 126 -20.56 3.01 8.26
CA SER A 126 -19.65 4.12 8.57
C SER A 126 -18.20 3.63 8.70
N TYR A 127 -17.26 4.35 8.09
CA TYR A 127 -15.82 4.14 8.25
C TYR A 127 -15.41 3.98 9.72
N ARG A 128 -15.95 4.83 10.61
CA ARG A 128 -15.67 4.80 12.05
C ARG A 128 -15.99 3.43 12.67
N ARG A 129 -17.01 2.74 12.15
CA ARG A 129 -17.41 1.42 12.63
C ARG A 129 -16.37 0.37 12.27
N ILE A 130 -15.90 0.36 11.02
CA ILE A 130 -14.85 -0.56 10.54
C ILE A 130 -13.54 -0.29 11.28
N HIS A 131 -13.16 0.99 11.41
CA HIS A 131 -11.99 1.38 12.19
C HIS A 131 -12.10 0.96 13.66
N SER A 132 -13.28 1.07 14.28
CA SER A 132 -13.51 0.58 15.66
C SER A 132 -13.34 -0.93 15.79
N VAL A 133 -13.77 -1.70 14.77
CA VAL A 133 -13.61 -3.17 14.75
C VAL A 133 -12.14 -3.53 14.57
N TYR A 134 -11.42 -2.88 13.64
CA TYR A 134 -9.97 -3.04 13.50
C TYR A 134 -9.24 -2.67 14.79
N SER A 135 -9.57 -1.54 15.41
CA SER A 135 -8.99 -1.09 16.68
C SER A 135 -9.20 -2.12 17.79
N GLN A 136 -10.39 -2.74 17.88
CA GLN A 136 -10.66 -3.81 18.84
C GLN A 136 -9.85 -5.07 18.52
N LEU A 137 -9.77 -5.44 17.23
CA LEU A 137 -9.06 -6.62 16.77
C LEU A 137 -7.54 -6.51 17.03
N LEU A 138 -6.95 -5.37 16.72
CA LEU A 138 -5.52 -5.07 16.95
C LEU A 138 -5.17 -5.07 18.45
N LYS A 139 -6.07 -4.58 19.31
CA LYS A 139 -5.89 -4.65 20.77
C LYS A 139 -5.90 -6.08 21.30
N LEU A 140 -6.71 -6.96 20.71
CA LEU A 140 -6.83 -8.35 21.12
C LEU A 140 -5.69 -9.22 20.58
N HIS A 141 -5.20 -8.92 19.37
CA HIS A 141 -4.17 -9.69 18.66
C HIS A 141 -3.03 -8.78 18.18
N PRO A 142 -2.27 -8.17 19.09
CA PRO A 142 -1.18 -7.26 18.70
C PRO A 142 -0.05 -7.98 17.96
N THR A 143 0.15 -9.27 18.21
CA THR A 143 1.23 -10.08 17.61
C THR A 143 0.95 -10.54 16.18
N ASN A 144 -0.31 -10.49 15.72
CA ASN A 144 -0.65 -10.97 14.40
C ASN A 144 -0.42 -9.88 13.33
N ILE A 145 0.60 -10.09 12.50
CA ILE A 145 1.06 -9.15 11.47
C ILE A 145 0.02 -8.98 10.35
N ASP A 146 -0.69 -10.04 9.95
CA ASP A 146 -1.64 -9.99 8.83
C ASP A 146 -2.79 -9.03 9.10
N ILE A 147 -3.16 -8.87 10.37
CA ILE A 147 -4.20 -7.92 10.80
C ILE A 147 -3.72 -6.48 10.63
N TRP A 148 -2.48 -6.18 11.01
CA TRP A 148 -1.87 -4.86 10.82
C TRP A 148 -1.81 -4.51 9.33
N VAL A 149 -1.34 -5.43 8.50
CA VAL A 149 -1.28 -5.24 7.03
C VAL A 149 -2.68 -5.07 6.44
N SER A 150 -3.66 -5.89 6.85
CA SER A 150 -5.05 -5.76 6.40
C SER A 150 -5.69 -4.44 6.80
N CYS A 151 -5.41 -3.93 8.00
CA CYS A 151 -5.88 -2.63 8.47
C CYS A 151 -5.28 -1.50 7.63
N ALA A 152 -3.95 -1.51 7.47
CA ALA A 152 -3.24 -0.51 6.69
C ALA A 152 -3.69 -0.51 5.21
N LYS A 153 -3.84 -1.69 4.61
CA LYS A 153 -4.35 -1.85 3.24
C LYS A 153 -5.76 -1.28 3.08
N TYR A 154 -6.64 -1.53 4.05
CA TYR A 154 -8.00 -0.99 4.01
C TYR A 154 -8.01 0.55 4.06
N GLU A 155 -7.20 1.15 4.93
CA GLU A 155 -7.07 2.61 5.05
C GLU A 155 -6.48 3.26 3.78
N TYR A 156 -5.50 2.59 3.16
CA TYR A 156 -4.87 3.05 1.92
C TYR A 156 -5.81 2.96 0.72
N GLU A 157 -6.41 1.79 0.47
CA GLU A 157 -7.19 1.53 -0.74
C GLU A 157 -8.55 2.23 -0.74
N THR A 158 -9.23 2.29 0.42
CA THR A 158 -10.63 2.78 0.47
C THR A 158 -10.70 4.28 0.74
N HIS A 159 -9.86 4.80 1.62
CA HIS A 159 -9.97 6.18 2.11
C HIS A 159 -8.77 7.05 1.75
N ALA A 160 -7.70 6.48 1.18
CA ALA A 160 -6.45 7.19 0.88
C ALA A 160 -5.91 8.02 2.06
N ASN A 161 -6.17 7.58 3.30
CA ASN A 161 -5.73 8.29 4.49
C ASN A 161 -4.30 7.88 4.87
N PHE A 162 -3.33 8.54 4.24
CA PHE A 162 -1.91 8.21 4.43
C PHE A 162 -1.42 8.45 5.86
N LYS A 163 -1.95 9.47 6.56
CA LYS A 163 -1.57 9.76 7.95
C LYS A 163 -1.97 8.62 8.88
N SER A 164 -3.23 8.18 8.78
CA SER A 164 -3.73 7.05 9.58
C SER A 164 -2.95 5.77 9.26
N CYS A 165 -2.73 5.49 7.97
CA CYS A 165 -2.01 4.29 7.54
C CYS A 165 -0.57 4.24 8.12
N ARG A 166 0.15 5.38 8.10
CA ARG A 166 1.46 5.51 8.76
C ARG A 166 1.38 5.23 10.26
N THR A 167 0.39 5.78 10.95
CA THR A 167 0.23 5.52 12.39
C THR A 167 -0.04 4.03 12.67
N VAL A 168 -0.79 3.34 11.81
CA VAL A 168 -1.04 1.89 11.93
C VAL A 168 0.25 1.10 11.74
N PHE A 169 1.06 1.40 10.72
CA PHE A 169 2.35 0.73 10.54
C PHE A 169 3.32 1.02 11.69
N GLN A 170 3.47 2.27 12.09
CA GLN A 170 4.36 2.67 13.19
C GLN A 170 3.95 2.04 14.52
N THR A 171 2.65 1.94 14.81
CA THR A 171 2.16 1.24 16.00
C THR A 171 2.37 -0.27 15.90
N GLY A 172 2.11 -0.87 14.73
CA GLY A 172 2.40 -2.29 14.49
C GLY A 172 3.87 -2.64 14.70
N LEU A 173 4.79 -1.81 14.20
CA LEU A 173 6.23 -1.99 14.36
C LEU A 173 6.72 -1.82 15.80
N ARG A 174 6.01 -1.02 16.61
CA ARG A 174 6.27 -0.93 18.06
C ARG A 174 5.93 -2.23 18.79
N PHE A 175 4.88 -2.93 18.36
CA PHE A 175 4.49 -4.22 18.94
C PHE A 175 5.33 -5.38 18.41
N ASN A 176 5.61 -5.40 17.10
CA ASN A 176 6.30 -6.51 16.42
C ASN A 176 7.53 -6.02 15.64
N PRO A 177 8.58 -5.52 16.30
CA PRO A 177 9.80 -5.06 15.63
C PRO A 177 10.57 -6.20 14.95
N ASP A 178 10.30 -7.45 15.37
CA ASP A 178 10.99 -8.66 14.92
C ASP A 178 10.52 -9.14 13.52
N SER A 179 9.38 -8.61 13.06
CA SER A 179 8.73 -9.08 11.84
C SER A 179 9.30 -8.39 10.60
N ALA A 180 10.11 -9.12 9.82
CA ALA A 180 10.60 -8.63 8.53
C ALA A 180 9.47 -8.36 7.52
N THR A 181 8.35 -9.09 7.60
CA THR A 181 7.20 -8.89 6.70
C THR A 181 6.51 -7.56 6.96
N LEU A 182 6.39 -7.13 8.22
CA LEU A 182 5.79 -5.84 8.55
C LEU A 182 6.65 -4.65 8.09
N TRP A 183 7.98 -4.75 8.26
CA TRP A 183 8.91 -3.76 7.72
C TRP A 183 8.83 -3.67 6.20
N TYR A 184 8.78 -4.82 5.52
CA TYR A 184 8.65 -4.89 4.07
C TYR A 184 7.37 -4.21 3.56
N GLU A 185 6.22 -4.52 4.17
CA GLU A 185 4.93 -3.90 3.79
C GLU A 185 4.91 -2.40 4.08
N TYR A 186 5.59 -1.93 5.13
CA TYR A 186 5.69 -0.49 5.42
C TYR A 186 6.53 0.26 4.38
N VAL A 187 7.69 -0.28 4.00
CA VAL A 187 8.51 0.27 2.90
C VAL A 187 7.74 0.26 1.58
N LYS A 188 7.05 -0.85 1.27
CA LYS A 188 6.18 -0.95 0.09
C LYS A 188 5.09 0.11 0.10
N PHE A 189 4.47 0.38 1.24
CA PHE A 189 3.48 1.44 1.40
C PHE A 189 4.08 2.82 1.11
N GLU A 190 5.24 3.17 1.68
CA GLU A 190 5.86 4.47 1.44
C GLU A 190 6.28 4.66 -0.03
N LEU A 191 6.81 3.61 -0.68
CA LEU A 191 7.13 3.66 -2.11
C LEU A 191 5.87 3.87 -2.97
N ASN A 192 4.77 3.18 -2.66
CA ASN A 192 3.49 3.40 -3.34
C ASN A 192 2.93 4.81 -3.11
N PHE A 193 3.10 5.36 -1.90
CA PHE A 193 2.74 6.74 -1.61
C PHE A 193 3.54 7.74 -2.47
N ILE A 194 4.86 7.57 -2.52
CA ILE A 194 5.76 8.43 -3.30
C ILE A 194 5.45 8.32 -4.80
N THR A 195 5.26 7.09 -5.31
CA THR A 195 4.87 6.84 -6.71
C THR A 195 3.57 7.60 -7.04
N LYS A 196 2.56 7.49 -6.18
CA LYS A 196 1.28 8.19 -6.36
C LYS A 196 1.45 9.71 -6.32
N LEU A 197 2.35 10.22 -5.48
CA LEU A 197 2.66 11.64 -5.37
C LEU A 197 3.39 12.18 -6.62
N ILE A 198 4.40 11.46 -7.11
CA ILE A 198 5.12 11.78 -8.35
C ILE A 198 4.15 11.76 -9.53
N ASN A 199 3.32 10.72 -9.65
CA ASN A 199 2.35 10.60 -10.74
C ASN A 199 1.26 11.68 -10.66
N ARG A 200 0.80 12.06 -9.45
CA ARG A 200 -0.09 13.21 -9.26
C ARG A 200 0.58 14.50 -9.74
N ARG A 201 1.85 14.74 -9.44
CA ARG A 201 2.59 15.92 -9.93
C ARG A 201 2.75 15.90 -11.45
N LYS A 202 3.14 14.78 -12.04
CA LYS A 202 3.26 14.64 -13.51
C LYS A 202 1.92 14.99 -14.19
N VAL A 203 0.81 14.44 -13.66
CA VAL A 203 -0.54 14.75 -14.15
C VAL A 203 -0.89 16.22 -13.95
N MET A 204 -0.61 16.81 -12.79
CA MET A 204 -0.88 18.25 -12.57
C MET A 204 -0.04 19.15 -13.49
N GLY A 205 1.22 18.80 -13.75
CA GLY A 205 2.06 19.50 -14.74
C GLY A 205 1.47 19.43 -16.15
N LEU A 206 1.05 18.23 -16.57
CA LEU A 206 0.36 18.01 -17.85
C LEU A 206 -0.99 18.75 -17.96
N ILE A 207 -1.73 18.85 -16.85
CA ILE A 207 -3.00 19.59 -16.81
C ILE A 207 -2.73 21.09 -16.96
N ASN A 208 -1.75 21.64 -16.25
CA ASN A 208 -1.38 23.05 -16.37
C ASN A 208 -0.90 23.38 -17.81
N GLU A 209 -0.13 22.50 -18.44
CA GLU A 209 0.28 22.66 -19.85
C GLU A 209 -0.91 22.61 -20.82
N ARG A 210 -1.89 21.71 -20.60
CA ARG A 210 -3.11 21.67 -21.41
C ARG A 210 -4.01 22.88 -21.19
N GLU A 211 -4.18 23.31 -19.96
CA GLU A 211 -4.96 24.51 -19.62
C GLU A 211 -4.32 25.75 -20.25
N GLN A 212 -2.99 25.89 -20.19
CA GLN A 212 -2.27 26.95 -20.91
C GLN A 212 -2.44 26.89 -22.42
N GLN A 213 -2.46 25.69 -23.02
CA GLN A 213 -2.71 25.53 -24.46
C GLN A 213 -4.15 25.90 -24.83
N LEU A 214 -5.14 25.52 -24.02
CA LEU A 214 -6.55 25.87 -24.22
C LEU A 214 -6.80 27.37 -24.03
N ASP A 215 -6.20 27.99 -23.02
CA ASP A 215 -6.28 29.44 -22.81
C ASP A 215 -5.62 30.20 -23.96
N MET A 216 -4.47 29.74 -24.45
CA MET A 216 -3.81 30.33 -25.62
C MET A 216 -4.64 30.17 -26.90
N GLN A 217 -5.32 29.03 -27.08
CA GLN A 217 -6.25 28.82 -28.20
C GLN A 217 -7.50 29.69 -28.08
N THR A 218 -8.05 29.83 -26.88
CA THR A 218 -9.23 30.66 -26.61
C THR A 218 -8.91 32.13 -26.85
N GLN A 219 -7.75 32.61 -26.36
CA GLN A 219 -7.27 33.97 -26.64
C GLN A 219 -7.02 34.21 -28.14
N ARG A 220 -6.50 33.22 -28.88
CA ARG A 220 -6.36 33.33 -30.35
C ARG A 220 -7.71 33.41 -31.05
N GLN A 221 -8.68 32.57 -30.66
CA GLN A 221 -10.03 32.62 -31.21
C GLN A 221 -10.74 33.94 -30.88
N GLU A 222 -10.57 34.47 -29.67
CA GLU A 222 -11.10 35.79 -29.29
C GLU A 222 -10.44 36.93 -30.07
N ALA A 223 -9.12 36.86 -30.31
CA ALA A 223 -8.41 37.83 -31.15
C ALA A 223 -8.86 37.77 -32.62
N GLU A 224 -9.08 36.57 -33.17
CA GLU A 224 -9.61 36.37 -34.51
C GLU A 224 -11.07 36.85 -34.63
N GLN A 225 -11.90 36.64 -33.61
CA GLN A 225 -13.26 37.17 -33.56
C GLN A 225 -13.31 38.69 -33.43
N ARG A 226 -12.36 39.30 -32.70
CA ARG A 226 -12.20 40.76 -32.63
C ARG A 226 -11.68 41.35 -33.95
N ALA A 227 -10.79 40.64 -34.65
CA ALA A 227 -10.32 41.05 -35.98
C ALA A 227 -11.42 40.89 -37.06
N GLY A 228 -12.29 39.89 -36.94
CA GLY A 228 -13.41 39.65 -37.87
C GLY A 228 -14.62 40.58 -37.70
N LYS A 229 -14.71 41.34 -36.60
CA LYS A 229 -15.75 42.36 -36.35
C LYS A 229 -15.26 43.80 -36.57
N GLY A 230 -14.08 43.97 -37.17
CA GLY A 230 -13.47 45.26 -37.46
C GLY A 230 -13.62 45.69 -38.92
N SER A 231 -14.84 45.80 -39.44
CA SER A 231 -15.16 46.62 -40.61
C SER A 231 -16.61 47.09 -40.53
N ASP A 232 -16.87 48.08 -39.68
CA ASP A 232 -17.54 49.32 -40.12
C ASP A 232 -17.87 50.25 -38.93
N VAL A 233 -17.42 51.50 -39.12
CA VAL A 233 -17.83 52.78 -38.51
C VAL A 233 -16.89 53.38 -37.47
N ALA A 234 -16.35 54.54 -37.88
CA ALA A 234 -15.49 55.47 -37.18
C ALA A 234 -16.28 56.60 -36.48
N GLN A 235 -15.57 57.28 -35.56
CA GLN A 235 -15.80 58.59 -34.92
C GLN A 235 -16.83 58.66 -33.78
N ASP A 236 -16.36 58.97 -32.56
CA ASP A 236 -16.23 60.36 -32.08
C ASP A 236 -15.35 60.42 -30.81
N GLU A 237 -14.61 61.52 -30.63
CA GLU A 237 -13.79 61.81 -29.44
C GLU A 237 -14.58 62.65 -28.43
N GLY A 238 -14.44 62.35 -27.12
CA GLY A 238 -14.98 63.18 -26.04
C GLY A 238 -14.60 62.65 -24.66
N ASP A 239 -13.96 63.52 -23.89
CA ASP A 239 -13.23 63.33 -22.64
C ASP A 239 -14.09 63.05 -21.39
N ASP A 240 -13.41 62.59 -20.34
CA ASP A 240 -13.75 62.58 -18.90
C ASP A 240 -14.61 61.47 -18.25
N ASP A 241 -13.99 60.96 -17.17
CA ASP A 241 -14.47 60.30 -15.95
C ASP A 241 -14.23 58.78 -15.79
N LEU A 242 -13.27 58.50 -14.90
CA LEU A 242 -12.75 57.21 -14.46
C LEU A 242 -13.76 56.49 -13.58
N GLY A 243 -14.54 55.59 -14.18
CA GLY A 243 -15.48 54.74 -13.46
C GLY A 243 -15.83 53.45 -14.20
N LEU A 244 -14.86 52.59 -14.50
CA LEU A 244 -15.13 51.22 -14.94
C LEU A 244 -14.44 50.18 -14.05
N SER A 245 -15.30 49.45 -13.33
CA SER A 245 -15.06 48.15 -12.73
C SER A 245 -14.41 47.21 -13.75
N GLY A 246 -13.13 46.89 -13.52
CA GLY A 246 -12.42 45.86 -14.27
C GLY A 246 -13.12 44.50 -14.16
N PRO A 247 -13.17 43.70 -15.23
CA PRO A 247 -13.70 42.35 -15.16
C PRO A 247 -12.85 41.51 -14.22
N SER A 248 -13.53 40.88 -13.26
CA SER A 248 -12.96 39.92 -12.33
C SER A 248 -12.33 38.74 -13.07
N THR A 249 -11.00 38.74 -13.15
CA THR A 249 -10.19 37.57 -13.52
C THR A 249 -9.05 37.48 -12.52
N GLY A 250 -9.26 36.70 -11.45
CA GLY A 250 -8.23 36.45 -10.44
C GLY A 250 -8.62 35.50 -9.31
N ASP A 251 -9.92 35.36 -9.00
CA ASP A 251 -10.32 34.65 -7.77
C ASP A 251 -10.54 33.14 -7.94
N ASN A 252 -10.80 32.63 -9.15
CA ASN A 252 -11.02 31.19 -9.36
C ASN A 252 -9.78 30.31 -9.09
N MET A 253 -8.57 30.89 -9.17
CA MET A 253 -7.33 30.19 -8.85
C MET A 253 -7.06 30.22 -7.33
N LYS A 254 -7.34 31.35 -6.67
CA LYS A 254 -7.18 31.52 -5.22
C LYS A 254 -8.15 30.67 -4.42
N ASP A 255 -9.39 30.55 -4.88
CA ASP A 255 -10.39 29.70 -4.23
C ASP A 255 -10.04 28.21 -4.35
N LYS A 256 -9.46 27.79 -5.49
CA LYS A 256 -8.92 26.42 -5.66
C LYS A 256 -7.63 26.17 -4.87
N LEU A 257 -6.82 27.21 -4.64
CA LEU A 257 -5.63 27.15 -3.78
C LEU A 257 -6.01 27.01 -2.30
N ASN A 258 -7.11 27.62 -1.87
CA ASN A 258 -7.64 27.51 -0.50
C ASN A 258 -8.31 26.16 -0.20
N GLU A 259 -8.68 25.38 -1.22
CA GLU A 259 -9.21 24.01 -1.07
C GLU A 259 -8.10 22.95 -0.91
N LEU A 260 -6.82 23.32 -1.06
CA LEU A 260 -5.70 22.42 -0.84
C LEU A 260 -5.42 22.25 0.66
N PRO A 261 -5.23 21.02 1.15
CA PRO A 261 -4.71 20.81 2.50
C PRO A 261 -3.35 21.50 2.61
N GLU A 262 -3.19 22.39 3.59
CA GLU A 262 -1.98 23.21 3.84
C GLU A 262 -0.66 22.40 3.88
N ALA A 263 -0.74 21.07 4.03
CA ALA A 263 0.41 20.15 3.98
C ALA A 263 1.04 19.97 2.58
N ASP A 264 0.41 20.43 1.50
CA ASP A 264 0.98 20.35 0.14
C ASP A 264 1.92 21.54 -0.20
N MET A 265 1.92 22.63 0.59
CA MET A 265 2.77 23.81 0.33
C MET A 265 4.24 23.61 0.70
N ASP A 266 4.55 22.88 1.78
CA ASP A 266 5.94 22.57 2.17
C ASP A 266 6.58 21.46 1.33
N MET A 267 5.82 20.82 0.42
CA MET A 267 6.32 19.79 -0.50
C MET A 267 6.64 20.32 -1.90
N LEU A 268 6.66 21.65 -2.07
CA LEU A 268 7.10 22.37 -3.27
C LEU A 268 8.63 22.33 -3.44
N GLY A 269 9.19 21.14 -3.71
CA GLY A 269 10.56 20.97 -4.20
C GLY A 269 10.60 20.04 -5.40
N SER A 270 11.56 20.21 -6.32
CA SER A 270 11.83 19.21 -7.39
C SER A 270 12.21 17.85 -6.78
N GLU A 271 12.17 16.76 -7.56
CA GLU A 271 12.63 15.44 -7.10
C GLU A 271 14.06 15.48 -6.54
N GLU A 272 14.87 16.45 -6.95
CA GLU A 272 16.24 16.63 -6.49
C GLU A 272 16.35 17.50 -5.24
N THR A 273 15.39 18.35 -4.94
CA THR A 273 15.45 19.22 -3.75
C THR A 273 14.65 18.69 -2.56
N ASN A 274 13.71 17.76 -2.76
CA ASN A 274 12.93 17.16 -1.68
C ASN A 274 13.35 15.70 -1.38
N PRO A 275 14.03 15.43 -0.25
CA PRO A 275 14.39 14.08 0.21
C PRO A 275 13.22 13.09 0.25
N ALA A 276 12.02 13.56 0.61
CA ALA A 276 10.84 12.72 0.68
C ALA A 276 10.42 12.18 -0.70
N LEU A 277 10.61 12.97 -1.77
CA LEU A 277 10.29 12.57 -3.15
C LEU A 277 11.31 11.58 -3.72
N ARG A 278 12.55 11.54 -3.19
CA ARG A 278 13.58 10.57 -3.63
C ARG A 278 13.38 9.17 -3.08
N GLY A 279 12.57 9.00 -2.04
CA GLY A 279 12.47 7.74 -1.30
C GLY A 279 13.30 7.67 -0.02
N ASP A 280 13.85 8.79 0.46
CA ASP A 280 14.70 8.77 1.66
C ASP A 280 13.95 8.29 2.91
N ILE A 281 12.64 8.54 2.99
CA ILE A 281 11.80 7.99 4.07
C ILE A 281 11.82 6.46 4.04
N ALA A 282 11.66 5.84 2.87
CA ALA A 282 11.74 4.38 2.73
C ALA A 282 13.13 3.84 3.09
N LEU A 283 14.19 4.58 2.76
CA LEU A 283 15.57 4.23 3.11
C LEU A 283 15.83 4.32 4.61
N THR A 284 15.37 5.38 5.29
CA THR A 284 15.49 5.47 6.75
C THR A 284 14.74 4.33 7.46
N ILE A 285 13.55 3.96 6.96
CA ILE A 285 12.79 2.81 7.49
C ILE A 285 13.58 1.52 7.29
N PHE A 286 14.23 1.36 6.13
CA PHE A 286 15.12 0.22 5.88
C PHE A 286 16.28 0.18 6.87
N ASP A 287 16.98 1.29 7.13
CA ASP A 287 18.10 1.33 8.07
C ASP A 287 17.67 0.92 9.48
N PHE A 288 16.55 1.47 9.95
CA PHE A 288 15.96 1.07 11.24
C PHE A 288 15.52 -0.39 11.25
N ALA A 289 14.97 -0.90 10.15
CA ALA A 289 14.59 -2.31 10.03
C ALA A 289 15.81 -3.22 10.20
N MET A 290 16.92 -2.90 9.53
CA MET A 290 18.15 -3.69 9.60
C MET A 290 18.75 -3.69 11.01
N GLU A 291 18.75 -2.54 11.70
CA GLU A 291 19.19 -2.44 13.08
C GLU A 291 18.32 -3.27 14.03
N LYS A 292 16.98 -3.10 13.95
CA LYS A 292 16.04 -3.77 14.85
C LYS A 292 15.94 -5.27 14.60
N LEU A 293 15.94 -5.71 13.34
CA LEU A 293 15.95 -7.13 12.98
C LEU A 293 17.26 -7.79 13.41
N GLY A 294 18.39 -7.09 13.31
CA GLY A 294 19.67 -7.57 13.82
C GLY A 294 19.65 -7.75 15.34
N GLN A 295 19.22 -6.73 16.08
CA GLN A 295 19.07 -6.79 17.54
C GLN A 295 18.13 -7.92 17.97
N SER A 296 16.98 -8.06 17.32
CA SER A 296 16.00 -9.12 17.56
C SER A 296 16.57 -10.51 17.34
N PHE A 297 17.32 -10.69 16.25
CA PHE A 297 17.96 -11.96 15.93
C PHE A 297 19.00 -12.34 17.00
N LEU A 298 19.86 -11.40 17.39
CA LEU A 298 20.84 -11.63 18.45
C LEU A 298 20.16 -12.01 19.77
N ASN A 299 19.10 -11.28 20.16
CA ASN A 299 18.38 -11.54 21.39
C ASN A 299 17.67 -12.91 21.38
N THR A 300 17.07 -13.28 20.25
CA THR A 300 16.38 -14.58 20.11
C THR A 300 17.35 -15.74 20.21
N HIS A 301 18.52 -15.63 19.57
CA HIS A 301 19.50 -16.71 19.53
C HIS A 301 20.42 -16.78 20.76
N ARG A 302 20.60 -15.67 21.50
CA ARG A 302 21.32 -15.67 22.79
C ARG A 302 20.52 -16.31 23.94
N GLY A 303 19.20 -16.44 23.81
CA GLY A 303 18.34 -17.07 24.82
C GLY A 303 18.40 -16.38 26.19
N TYR A 304 18.13 -17.14 27.28
CA TYR A 304 18.08 -16.63 28.66
C TYR A 304 19.44 -16.61 29.38
N TYR A 305 20.47 -17.30 28.85
CA TYR A 305 21.74 -17.51 29.54
C TYR A 305 22.83 -16.61 28.96
N ALA A 306 22.84 -15.35 29.37
CA ALA A 306 23.99 -14.47 29.19
C ALA A 306 25.10 -14.83 30.19
N VAL A 307 25.67 -16.03 30.08
CA VAL A 307 26.98 -16.34 30.65
C VAL A 307 27.74 -17.19 29.64
N THR A 308 28.47 -16.53 28.75
CA THR A 308 29.90 -16.75 28.54
C THR A 308 30.35 -15.84 27.40
N GLU A 309 31.33 -14.99 27.73
CA GLU A 309 32.13 -14.16 26.82
C GLU A 309 31.48 -12.89 26.23
N SER A 310 32.20 -11.79 26.38
CA SER A 310 31.79 -10.40 26.15
C SER A 310 31.71 -9.99 24.68
N LYS A 311 31.77 -10.94 23.75
CA LYS A 311 31.59 -10.71 22.31
C LYS A 311 30.41 -11.58 21.85
N PRO A 312 29.56 -11.14 20.89
CA PRO A 312 28.73 -12.10 20.18
C PRO A 312 29.62 -13.25 19.73
N ASP A 313 29.20 -14.49 19.94
CA ASP A 313 29.82 -15.63 19.26
C ASP A 313 29.94 -15.24 17.78
N HIS A 314 31.15 -15.21 17.26
CA HIS A 314 31.44 -14.72 15.91
C HIS A 314 30.63 -15.47 14.85
N GLU A 315 30.28 -16.72 15.13
CA GLU A 315 29.38 -17.53 14.31
C GLU A 315 27.94 -16.98 14.25
N LEU A 316 27.45 -16.43 15.37
CA LEU A 316 26.11 -15.85 15.44
C LEU A 316 26.02 -14.52 14.69
N SER A 317 27.07 -13.69 14.73
CA SER A 317 27.13 -12.46 13.92
C SER A 317 27.18 -12.78 12.42
N ILE A 318 27.92 -13.81 12.01
CA ILE A 318 27.93 -14.31 10.62
C ILE A 318 26.52 -14.76 10.19
N ALA A 319 25.83 -15.56 11.01
CA ALA A 319 24.47 -16.01 10.72
C ALA A 319 23.46 -14.85 10.63
N MET A 320 23.58 -13.86 11.51
CA MET A 320 22.79 -12.64 11.50
C MET A 320 22.98 -11.87 10.19
N VAL A 321 24.24 -11.62 9.79
CA VAL A 321 24.59 -10.94 8.55
C VAL A 321 24.01 -11.66 7.34
N SER A 322 24.12 -13.00 7.28
CA SER A 322 23.55 -13.80 6.20
C SER A 322 22.02 -13.65 6.11
N LYS A 323 21.32 -13.65 7.25
CA LYS A 323 19.85 -13.47 7.29
C LYS A 323 19.46 -12.05 6.87
N LEU A 324 20.12 -11.04 7.42
CA LEU A 324 19.91 -9.63 7.09
C LEU A 324 20.16 -9.37 5.60
N PHE A 325 21.18 -9.99 5.01
CA PHE A 325 21.47 -9.86 3.58
C PHE A 325 20.40 -10.52 2.70
N LYS A 326 19.86 -11.68 3.10
CA LYS A 326 18.71 -12.26 2.40
C LYS A 326 17.49 -11.33 2.41
N ILE A 327 17.28 -10.64 3.53
CA ILE A 327 16.20 -9.65 3.66
C ILE A 327 16.50 -8.42 2.77
N SER A 328 17.73 -7.89 2.75
CA SER A 328 18.06 -6.76 1.86
C SER A 328 17.88 -7.11 0.38
N LEU A 329 18.14 -8.36 -0.04
CA LEU A 329 17.84 -8.81 -1.40
C LEU A 329 16.33 -8.75 -1.72
N THR A 330 15.45 -9.04 -0.76
CA THR A 330 14.00 -8.87 -0.96
C THR A 330 13.58 -7.41 -1.09
N TYR A 331 14.26 -6.48 -0.41
CA TYR A 331 14.06 -5.05 -0.62
C TYR A 331 14.54 -4.59 -2.00
N ILE A 332 15.67 -5.12 -2.45
CA ILE A 332 16.18 -4.83 -3.80
C ILE A 332 15.18 -5.32 -4.86
N SER A 333 14.61 -6.52 -4.71
CA SER A 333 13.56 -6.99 -5.64
C SER A 333 12.31 -6.12 -5.59
N LEU A 334 11.94 -5.59 -4.41
CA LEU A 334 10.83 -4.64 -4.30
C LEU A 334 11.13 -3.34 -5.04
N PHE A 335 12.34 -2.78 -4.91
CA PHE A 335 12.72 -1.56 -5.61
C PHE A 335 12.71 -1.72 -7.13
N ASP A 336 13.03 -2.92 -7.64
CA ASP A 336 12.96 -3.22 -9.07
C ASP A 336 11.53 -3.07 -9.63
N GLU A 337 10.48 -3.29 -8.83
CA GLU A 337 9.07 -3.20 -9.24
C GLU A 337 8.63 -1.75 -9.53
N PHE A 338 9.30 -0.74 -8.94
CA PHE A 338 8.90 0.67 -9.06
C PHE A 338 9.68 1.40 -10.16
N SER A 339 9.13 1.44 -11.38
CA SER A 339 9.77 2.10 -12.53
C SER A 339 9.82 3.62 -12.46
N ASP A 340 8.88 4.24 -11.75
CA ASP A 340 8.72 5.70 -11.68
C ASP A 340 9.74 6.39 -10.77
N LEU A 341 10.40 5.64 -9.89
CA LEU A 341 11.40 6.16 -8.95
C LEU A 341 12.84 6.00 -9.50
N LYS A 342 13.76 6.79 -8.94
CA LYS A 342 15.21 6.66 -9.18
C LYS A 342 15.75 5.38 -8.53
N ARG A 343 15.56 4.24 -9.19
CA ARG A 343 15.94 2.89 -8.72
C ARG A 343 17.42 2.76 -8.37
N ASP A 344 18.30 3.37 -9.18
CA ASP A 344 19.74 3.35 -8.96
C ASP A 344 20.14 3.95 -7.61
N TYR A 345 19.47 5.05 -7.24
CA TYR A 345 19.72 5.74 -5.98
C TYR A 345 19.32 4.88 -4.77
N LEU A 346 18.13 4.26 -4.82
CA LEU A 346 17.64 3.40 -3.73
C LEU A 346 18.54 2.18 -3.51
N ILE A 347 18.98 1.53 -4.59
CA ILE A 347 19.86 0.36 -4.49
C ILE A 347 21.28 0.77 -4.07
N ASN A 348 21.79 1.90 -4.55
CA ASN A 348 23.09 2.41 -4.11
C ASN A 348 23.11 2.67 -2.60
N HIS A 349 22.02 3.16 -2.01
CA HIS A 349 21.92 3.33 -0.56
C HIS A 349 22.05 1.99 0.18
N ILE A 350 21.37 0.93 -0.29
CA ILE A 350 21.53 -0.41 0.30
C ILE A 350 22.98 -0.89 0.18
N ILE A 351 23.64 -0.67 -0.96
CA ILE A 351 25.05 -1.04 -1.15
C ILE A 351 25.95 -0.27 -0.17
N GLN A 352 25.72 1.04 0.00
CA GLN A 352 26.46 1.87 0.95
C GLN A 352 26.23 1.44 2.40
N PHE A 353 25.00 1.08 2.77
CA PHE A 353 24.67 0.53 4.07
C PHE A 353 25.54 -0.68 4.39
N TRP A 354 25.64 -1.65 3.47
CA TRP A 354 26.45 -2.85 3.67
C TRP A 354 27.96 -2.61 3.63
N ARG A 355 28.42 -1.53 2.98
CA ARG A 355 29.84 -1.13 3.01
C ARG A 355 30.25 -0.47 4.32
N ASN A 356 29.35 0.29 4.91
CA ASN A 356 29.61 1.07 6.12
C ASN A 356 29.35 0.26 7.40
N ASN A 357 28.33 -0.60 7.39
CA ASN A 357 27.93 -1.39 8.55
C ASN A 357 28.61 -2.77 8.54
N ASN A 358 29.83 -2.81 9.07
CA ASN A 358 30.50 -4.06 9.38
C ASN A 358 30.09 -4.47 10.80
N TYR A 359 29.25 -5.50 10.92
CA TYR A 359 28.91 -6.14 12.19
C TYR A 359 30.10 -6.94 12.77
N ASP A 360 31.31 -6.38 12.72
CA ASP A 360 32.62 -7.02 12.97
C ASP A 360 32.93 -8.25 12.08
N VAL A 361 32.14 -8.49 11.03
CA VAL A 361 32.31 -9.59 10.06
C VAL A 361 33.07 -9.09 8.84
N ARG A 362 34.15 -9.78 8.45
CA ARG A 362 34.86 -9.51 7.20
C ARG A 362 34.19 -10.28 6.08
N LEU A 363 33.28 -9.62 5.35
CA LEU A 363 32.52 -10.20 4.23
C LEU A 363 33.43 -10.93 3.21
N ASP A 364 34.60 -10.36 2.93
CA ASP A 364 35.60 -10.90 1.98
C ASP A 364 36.16 -12.28 2.38
N GLN A 365 36.19 -12.60 3.67
CA GLN A 365 36.82 -13.82 4.20
C GLN A 365 35.78 -14.83 4.71
N GLU A 366 34.67 -14.34 5.25
CA GLU A 366 33.73 -15.16 6.04
C GLU A 366 32.42 -15.46 5.31
N LEU A 367 32.02 -14.62 4.34
CA LEU A 367 30.85 -14.83 3.48
C LEU A 367 31.13 -14.48 2.01
N PRO A 368 31.91 -15.30 1.29
CA PRO A 368 32.26 -15.08 -0.11
C PRO A 368 31.04 -14.85 -1.00
N ASP A 369 30.00 -15.67 -0.87
CA ASP A 369 28.78 -15.60 -1.69
C ASP A 369 28.03 -14.26 -1.55
N VAL A 370 27.98 -13.71 -0.34
CA VAL A 370 27.32 -12.44 -0.05
C VAL A 370 28.11 -11.29 -0.66
N TYR A 371 29.44 -11.36 -0.53
CA TYR A 371 30.36 -10.38 -1.09
C TYR A 371 30.33 -10.38 -2.63
N VAL A 372 30.34 -11.54 -3.27
CA VAL A 372 30.19 -11.68 -4.74
C VAL A 372 28.90 -11.01 -5.21
N LYS A 373 27.79 -11.25 -4.51
CA LYS A 373 26.47 -10.65 -4.87
C LYS A 373 26.46 -9.13 -4.69
N LEU A 374 27.04 -8.61 -3.61
CA LEU A 374 27.13 -7.17 -3.38
C LEU A 374 27.97 -6.49 -4.46
N LEU A 375 29.14 -7.06 -4.79
CA LEU A 375 29.99 -6.55 -5.86
C LEU A 375 29.30 -6.62 -7.22
N LEU A 376 28.58 -7.70 -7.51
CA LEU A 376 27.79 -7.81 -8.74
C LEU A 376 26.70 -6.74 -8.79
N LEU A 377 25.99 -6.50 -7.70
CA LEU A 377 24.97 -5.44 -7.63
C LEU A 377 25.56 -4.06 -7.92
N GLU A 378 26.75 -3.76 -7.42
CA GLU A 378 27.42 -2.47 -7.63
C GLU A 378 27.98 -2.29 -9.05
N ILE A 379 28.54 -3.37 -9.61
CA ILE A 379 29.02 -3.39 -11.00
C ILE A 379 27.84 -3.20 -11.96
N THR A 380 26.74 -3.92 -11.69
CA THR A 380 25.56 -3.93 -12.57
C THR A 380 24.60 -2.78 -12.33
N LEU A 381 24.76 -2.01 -11.25
CA LEU A 381 23.86 -0.91 -10.87
C LEU A 381 23.51 0.00 -12.05
N ASN A 382 24.52 0.45 -12.79
CA ASN A 382 24.35 1.39 -13.89
C ASN A 382 23.62 0.79 -15.11
N ILE A 383 23.67 -0.52 -15.29
CA ILE A 383 23.15 -1.21 -16.48
C ILE A 383 21.80 -1.87 -16.20
N ARG A 384 21.48 -2.13 -14.93
CA ARG A 384 20.37 -2.99 -14.51
C ARG A 384 19.01 -2.59 -15.01
N PHE A 385 18.77 -1.30 -15.19
CA PHE A 385 17.48 -0.77 -15.61
C PHE A 385 17.52 -0.08 -16.97
N MET A 386 18.65 -0.12 -17.68
CA MET A 386 18.73 0.43 -19.02
C MET A 386 17.94 -0.44 -20.01
N SER A 387 17.09 0.21 -20.82
CA SER A 387 16.45 -0.45 -21.95
C SER A 387 17.47 -0.68 -23.07
N VAL A 388 17.28 -1.72 -23.90
CA VAL A 388 18.20 -2.05 -25.01
C VAL A 388 18.38 -0.87 -25.97
N SER A 389 17.33 -0.06 -26.16
CA SER A 389 17.34 1.19 -26.92
C SER A 389 18.23 2.28 -26.29
N GLN A 390 18.25 2.40 -24.97
CA GLN A 390 18.98 3.43 -24.22
C GLN A 390 20.35 2.96 -23.71
N LEU A 391 20.80 1.76 -24.07
CA LEU A 391 22.08 1.21 -23.61
C LEU A 391 23.23 2.12 -24.05
N ASP A 392 23.80 2.84 -23.09
CA ASP A 392 24.93 3.73 -23.30
C ASP A 392 26.25 2.94 -23.18
N VAL A 393 27.12 3.12 -24.17
CA VAL A 393 28.43 2.46 -24.23
C VAL A 393 29.32 2.95 -23.08
N ASP A 394 29.17 4.22 -22.69
CA ASP A 394 29.97 4.83 -21.62
C ASP A 394 29.62 4.23 -20.25
N GLN A 395 28.33 3.99 -19.98
CA GLN A 395 27.87 3.32 -18.75
C GLN A 395 28.29 1.85 -18.71
N LEU A 396 28.30 1.17 -19.88
CA LEU A 396 28.83 -0.18 -20.00
C LEU A 396 30.33 -0.20 -19.71
N GLN A 397 31.11 0.73 -20.27
CA GLN A 397 32.53 0.86 -19.99
C GLN A 397 32.79 1.14 -18.51
N LEU A 398 31.97 1.97 -17.86
CA LEU A 398 32.10 2.26 -16.44
C LEU A 398 31.86 1.02 -15.57
N SER A 399 30.91 0.15 -15.94
CA SER A 399 30.71 -1.14 -15.27
C SER A 399 31.91 -2.09 -15.44
N VAL A 400 32.50 -2.13 -16.64
CA VAL A 400 33.67 -2.97 -16.94
C VAL A 400 34.88 -2.45 -16.18
N ASN A 401 35.07 -1.14 -16.12
CA ASN A 401 36.12 -0.52 -15.32
C ASN A 401 35.94 -0.84 -13.82
N LYS A 402 34.71 -0.75 -13.29
CA LYS A 402 34.39 -1.19 -11.93
C LYS A 402 34.74 -2.68 -11.73
N PHE A 403 34.34 -3.55 -12.65
CA PHE A 403 34.68 -4.98 -12.60
C PHE A 403 36.20 -5.21 -12.58
N THR A 404 36.97 -4.54 -13.44
CA THR A 404 38.44 -4.69 -13.47
C THR A 404 39.09 -4.20 -12.17
N ALA A 405 38.59 -3.10 -11.59
CA ALA A 405 39.06 -2.59 -10.31
C ALA A 405 38.78 -3.55 -9.15
N TYR A 406 37.61 -4.21 -9.13
CA TYR A 406 37.29 -5.23 -8.12
C TYR A 406 38.07 -6.53 -8.34
N LYS A 407 38.22 -6.98 -9.59
CA LYS A 407 39.06 -8.15 -9.93
C LYS A 407 40.51 -7.98 -9.47
N GLY A 408 41.05 -6.75 -9.50
CA GLY A 408 42.39 -6.44 -8.99
C GLY A 408 42.52 -6.47 -7.46
N LYS A 409 41.41 -6.36 -6.71
CA LYS A 409 41.40 -6.31 -5.23
C LYS A 409 41.04 -7.63 -4.56
N VAL A 410 40.46 -8.58 -5.29
CA VAL A 410 39.81 -9.77 -4.74
C VAL A 410 40.66 -11.04 -4.96
N THR A 411 40.65 -11.96 -4.00
CA THR A 411 41.40 -13.24 -4.05
C THR A 411 40.81 -14.24 -5.06
N GLY A 412 41.65 -15.15 -5.57
CA GLY A 412 41.44 -15.88 -6.83
C GLY A 412 40.16 -16.72 -7.00
N ASN A 413 39.52 -17.21 -5.93
CA ASN A 413 38.25 -17.95 -6.05
C ASN A 413 37.05 -17.02 -6.22
N ILE A 414 36.97 -15.98 -5.39
CA ILE A 414 35.91 -14.95 -5.48
C ILE A 414 36.00 -14.22 -6.82
N GLY A 415 37.21 -13.95 -7.31
CA GLY A 415 37.40 -13.35 -8.64
C GLY A 415 36.88 -14.21 -9.81
N LYS A 416 36.94 -15.54 -9.70
CA LYS A 416 36.36 -16.46 -10.69
C LYS A 416 34.84 -16.47 -10.65
N GLU A 417 34.25 -16.47 -9.45
CA GLU A 417 32.80 -16.44 -9.26
C GLU A 417 32.16 -15.11 -9.70
N ILE A 418 32.81 -13.98 -9.41
CA ILE A 418 32.36 -12.66 -9.90
C ILE A 418 32.41 -12.64 -11.43
N LYS A 419 33.49 -13.16 -12.03
CA LYS A 419 33.61 -13.26 -13.50
C LYS A 419 32.47 -14.10 -14.08
N ALA A 420 32.25 -15.30 -13.56
CA ALA A 420 31.19 -16.19 -14.02
C ALA A 420 29.81 -15.54 -13.88
N SER A 421 29.54 -14.90 -12.74
CA SER A 421 28.25 -14.26 -12.44
C SER A 421 28.02 -13.01 -13.30
N PHE A 422 29.07 -12.21 -13.57
CA PHE A 422 28.98 -11.04 -14.43
C PHE A 422 28.80 -11.44 -15.90
N VAL A 423 29.49 -12.49 -16.36
CA VAL A 423 29.29 -13.05 -17.71
C VAL A 423 27.87 -13.59 -17.86
N ALA A 424 27.38 -14.36 -16.89
CA ALA A 424 26.00 -14.85 -16.89
C ALA A 424 24.99 -13.70 -16.89
N TYR A 425 25.24 -12.64 -16.13
CA TYR A 425 24.39 -11.45 -16.12
C TYR A 425 24.34 -10.77 -17.50
N LEU A 426 25.49 -10.55 -18.15
CA LEU A 426 25.56 -9.97 -19.49
C LEU A 426 24.88 -10.87 -20.53
N GLN A 427 24.98 -12.20 -20.37
CA GLN A 427 24.33 -13.18 -21.23
C GLN A 427 22.80 -13.17 -21.06
N ASP A 428 22.30 -13.28 -19.83
CA ASP A 428 20.87 -13.46 -19.53
C ASP A 428 20.05 -12.16 -19.60
N LYS A 429 20.64 -11.00 -19.32
CA LYS A 429 19.91 -9.72 -19.32
C LYS A 429 20.08 -8.91 -20.59
N ILE A 430 21.23 -9.06 -21.26
CA ILE A 430 21.59 -8.20 -22.39
C ILE A 430 21.61 -9.02 -23.69
N LEU A 431 22.40 -10.10 -23.79
CA LEU A 431 22.50 -10.87 -25.04
C LEU A 431 21.22 -11.58 -25.45
N THR A 432 20.50 -12.22 -24.52
CA THR A 432 19.20 -12.89 -24.83
C THR A 432 18.10 -11.93 -25.25
N ARG A 433 18.26 -10.63 -24.99
CA ARG A 433 17.30 -9.58 -25.39
C ARG A 433 17.74 -8.81 -26.65
N LEU A 434 18.91 -9.11 -27.21
CA LEU A 434 19.38 -8.57 -28.48
C LEU A 434 19.27 -9.65 -29.58
N GLU A 435 18.76 -9.27 -30.75
CA GLU A 435 18.81 -10.11 -31.94
C GLU A 435 20.20 -10.02 -32.60
N GLU A 436 20.76 -11.17 -33.02
CA GLU A 436 22.15 -11.33 -33.51
C GLU A 436 22.50 -10.43 -34.72
N ASP A 437 21.51 -10.11 -35.56
CA ASP A 437 21.75 -9.57 -36.90
C ASP A 437 21.56 -8.05 -37.05
N HIS A 438 20.93 -7.36 -36.08
CA HIS A 438 20.52 -5.96 -36.26
C HIS A 438 21.29 -4.92 -35.45
N ASP A 439 22.06 -5.29 -34.42
CA ASP A 439 22.64 -4.31 -33.48
C ASP A 439 24.18 -4.42 -33.34
N PRO A 440 24.97 -3.36 -33.65
CA PRO A 440 26.43 -3.37 -33.48
C PRO A 440 26.85 -3.55 -32.01
N ARG A 441 25.95 -3.27 -31.07
CA ARG A 441 26.12 -3.47 -29.62
C ARG A 441 26.30 -4.96 -29.26
N TYR A 442 25.68 -5.88 -30.01
CA TYR A 442 25.83 -7.32 -29.81
C TYR A 442 27.29 -7.77 -29.95
N LYS A 443 27.98 -7.28 -31.00
CA LYS A 443 29.40 -7.58 -31.26
C LYS A 443 30.32 -7.01 -30.17
N ILE A 444 30.02 -5.82 -29.66
CA ILE A 444 30.80 -5.16 -28.59
C ILE A 444 30.65 -5.95 -27.28
N ILE A 445 29.43 -6.34 -26.91
CA ILE A 445 29.17 -7.11 -25.69
C ILE A 445 29.80 -8.51 -25.78
N ASN A 446 29.72 -9.18 -26.93
CA ASN A 446 30.40 -10.45 -27.15
C ASN A 446 31.94 -10.32 -27.09
N ALA A 447 32.50 -9.22 -27.60
CA ALA A 447 33.93 -8.94 -27.47
C ALA A 447 34.35 -8.66 -26.02
N ILE A 448 33.50 -7.99 -25.23
CA ILE A 448 33.70 -7.76 -23.80
C ILE A 448 33.64 -9.09 -23.04
N ILE A 449 32.65 -9.94 -23.30
CA ILE A 449 32.54 -11.27 -22.68
C ILE A 449 33.74 -12.16 -23.00
N LYS A 450 34.24 -12.12 -24.25
CA LYS A 450 35.47 -12.84 -24.63
C LYS A 450 36.74 -12.30 -23.97
N LYS A 451 36.77 -11.01 -23.59
CA LYS A 451 37.92 -10.36 -22.95
C LYS A 451 37.94 -10.46 -21.42
N LEU A 452 36.77 -10.51 -20.78
CA LEU A 452 36.62 -10.70 -19.33
C LEU A 452 37.17 -12.06 -18.92
#